data_AF-A0A2H0T9L2-F1
#
_entry.id   AF-A0A2H0T9L2-F1
#
_cell.length_a   1.000
_cell.length_b   1.000
_cell.length_c   1.000
_cell.angle_alpha   90.00
_cell.angle_beta   90.00
_cell.angle_gamma   90.00
#
_symmetry.space_group_name_H-M   'P 1'
#
loop_
_entity.id
_entity.type
_entity.pdbx_description
1 polymer ?
#
loop_
_entity_poly.entity_id
_entity_poly.type
_entity_poly.pdbx_seq_one_letter_code
_entity_poly.pdbx_strand_id
1 'polypeptide(L)'
;MKSKLLTKSSLFIVIITIIIFGIVVYIGLYNSPNLDPPNTQTLSQGTQMRFEDLSIGLININDNSAWLSINKNSTGESTKKLVHKGDKVDVYGYIIEINSVHKSGNLSSSPGSSQGYIKFVINK
;
A
#
# COMPACT_ATOMS: atom_id res chain seq x y z
N MET A 1 -40.36 4.32 45.09
CA MET A 1 -40.18 4.88 43.73
C MET A 1 -38.72 5.20 43.33
N LYS A 2 -37.76 5.29 44.27
CA LYS A 2 -36.34 5.61 43.97
C LYS A 2 -35.54 4.46 43.30
N SER A 3 -35.91 3.19 43.51
CA SER A 3 -35.16 2.03 43.00
C SER A 3 -35.22 1.88 41.47
N LYS A 4 -36.37 2.14 40.84
CA LYS A 4 -36.54 2.00 39.39
C LYS A 4 -35.69 3.00 38.58
N LEU A 5 -35.40 4.17 39.15
CA LEU A 5 -34.59 5.21 38.50
C LEU A 5 -33.11 4.83 38.47
N LEU A 6 -32.59 4.29 39.59
CA LEU A 6 -31.20 3.81 39.72
C LEU A 6 -30.88 2.67 38.75
N THR A 7 -31.81 1.72 38.53
CA THR A 7 -31.64 0.64 37.53
C THR A 7 -31.57 1.16 36.09
N LYS A 8 -32.35 2.20 35.75
CA LYS A 8 -32.35 2.76 34.39
C LYS A 8 -31.08 3.55 34.10
N SER A 9 -30.58 4.32 35.07
CA SER A 9 -29.31 5.03 34.97
C SER A 9 -28.11 4.08 34.90
N SER A 10 -28.13 2.98 35.65
CA SER A 10 -27.10 1.93 35.60
C SER A 10 -27.04 1.25 34.23
N LEU A 11 -28.21 0.92 33.64
CA LEU A 11 -28.28 0.33 32.30
C LEU A 11 -27.71 1.26 31.22
N PHE A 12 -27.99 2.56 31.34
CA PHE A 12 -27.51 3.57 30.39
C PHE A 12 -25.98 3.71 30.40
N ILE A 13 -25.37 3.66 31.58
CA ILE A 13 -23.91 3.68 31.75
C ILE A 13 -23.26 2.46 31.08
N VAL A 14 -23.81 1.26 31.30
CA VAL A 14 -23.30 0.02 30.70
C VAL A 14 -23.33 0.07 29.17
N ILE A 15 -24.42 0.59 28.58
CA ILE A 15 -24.55 0.73 27.12
C ILE A 15 -23.49 1.70 26.58
N ILE A 16 -23.27 2.84 27.24
CA ILE A 16 -22.24 3.80 26.83
C ILE A 16 -20.85 3.17 26.90
N THR A 17 -20.54 2.40 27.94
CA THR A 17 -19.24 1.73 28.07
C THR A 17 -19.01 0.72 26.94
N ILE A 18 -20.03 -0.06 26.55
CA ILE A 18 -19.94 -1.01 25.43
C ILE A 18 -19.71 -0.27 24.11
N ILE A 19 -20.41 0.85 23.87
CA ILE A 19 -20.24 1.65 22.65
C ILE A 19 -18.82 2.23 22.58
N ILE A 20 -18.32 2.81 23.67
CA ILE A 20 -16.95 3.36 23.73
C ILE A 20 -15.93 2.25 23.47
N PHE A 21 -16.08 1.09 24.12
CA PHE A 21 -15.20 -0.05 23.91
C PHE A 21 -15.22 -0.51 22.44
N GLY A 22 -16.41 -0.58 21.83
CA GLY A 22 -16.56 -0.90 20.41
C GLY A 22 -15.85 0.10 19.50
N ILE A 23 -15.95 1.41 19.80
CA ILE A 23 -15.25 2.46 19.05
C ILE A 23 -13.72 2.33 19.21
N VAL A 24 -13.21 2.10 20.42
CA VAL A 24 -11.77 1.94 20.65
C VAL A 24 -11.22 0.72 19.92
N VAL A 25 -11.92 -0.42 19.96
CA VAL A 25 -11.54 -1.63 19.24
C VAL A 25 -11.58 -1.40 17.72
N TYR A 26 -12.65 -0.76 17.22
CA TYR A 26 -12.77 -0.42 15.80
C TYR A 26 -11.61 0.46 15.33
N ILE A 27 -11.30 1.54 16.06
CA ILE A 27 -10.18 2.44 15.76
C ILE A 27 -8.84 1.68 15.80
N GLY A 28 -8.62 0.83 16.80
CA GLY A 28 -7.38 0.05 16.92
C GLY A 28 -7.16 -0.95 15.76
N LEU A 29 -8.23 -1.62 15.32
CA LEU A 29 -8.15 -2.56 14.20
C LEU A 29 -7.99 -1.84 12.85
N TYR A 30 -8.68 -0.71 12.64
CA TYR A 30 -8.60 0.04 11.38
C TYR A 30 -7.32 0.86 11.25
N ASN A 31 -6.74 1.33 12.36
CA ASN A 31 -5.49 2.10 12.37
C ASN A 31 -4.26 1.24 12.62
N SER A 32 -4.40 -0.10 12.63
CA SER A 32 -3.23 -0.96 12.64
C SER A 32 -2.40 -0.66 11.39
N PRO A 33 -1.09 -0.39 11.52
CA PRO A 33 -0.25 -0.13 10.36
C PRO A 33 -0.36 -1.33 9.42
N ASN A 34 -0.75 -1.08 8.17
CA ASN A 34 -0.80 -2.12 7.16
C ASN A 34 0.64 -2.61 6.94
N LEU A 35 0.97 -3.75 7.57
CA LEU A 35 2.29 -4.32 7.47
C LEU A 35 2.50 -4.78 6.03
N ASP A 36 3.61 -4.35 5.44
CA ASP A 36 3.97 -4.80 4.11
C ASP A 36 4.05 -6.35 4.10
N PRO A 37 3.49 -7.01 3.07
CA PRO A 37 3.65 -8.46 2.91
C PRO A 37 5.12 -8.88 2.91
N PRO A 38 5.44 -10.14 3.29
CA PRO A 38 6.79 -10.69 3.14
C PRO A 38 7.31 -10.50 1.71
N ASN A 39 8.61 -10.28 1.56
CA ASN A 39 9.28 -10.05 0.26
C ASN A 39 8.83 -8.81 -0.50
N THR A 40 8.18 -7.86 0.17
CA THR A 40 7.87 -6.56 -0.43
C THR A 40 9.16 -5.82 -0.79
N GLN A 41 9.24 -5.37 -2.04
CA GLN A 41 10.30 -4.58 -2.59
C GLN A 41 9.82 -3.14 -2.78
N THR A 42 10.73 -2.18 -2.63
CA THR A 42 10.44 -0.76 -2.83
C THR A 42 11.24 -0.26 -4.03
N LEU A 43 10.55 0.39 -4.98
CA LEU A 43 11.17 1.00 -6.15
C LEU A 43 10.83 2.48 -6.21
N SER A 44 11.85 3.31 -6.16
CA SER A 44 11.74 4.77 -6.20
C SER A 44 11.69 5.27 -7.64
N GLN A 45 10.99 6.37 -7.89
CA GLN A 45 10.89 6.93 -9.24
C GLN A 45 12.27 7.33 -9.75
N GLY A 46 12.54 7.02 -11.02
CA GLY A 46 13.83 7.24 -11.66
C GLY A 46 14.87 6.16 -11.36
N THR A 47 14.52 5.15 -10.55
CA THR A 47 15.39 4.02 -10.27
C THR A 47 14.94 2.75 -11.00
N GLN A 48 15.84 1.78 -11.06
CA GLN A 48 15.62 0.47 -11.63
C GLN A 48 16.10 -0.60 -10.65
N MET A 49 15.37 -1.72 -10.61
CA MET A 49 15.75 -2.90 -9.86
C MET A 49 15.82 -4.11 -10.79
N ARG A 50 16.60 -5.12 -10.36
CA ARG A 50 16.71 -6.41 -11.03
C ARG A 50 16.13 -7.49 -10.14
N PHE A 51 15.37 -8.39 -10.74
CA PHE A 51 14.81 -9.56 -10.08
C PHE A 51 14.85 -10.74 -11.06
N GLU A 52 15.70 -11.72 -10.78
CA GLU A 52 16.00 -12.81 -11.72
C GLU A 52 16.31 -12.27 -13.14
N ASP A 53 15.52 -12.69 -14.13
CA ASP A 53 15.64 -12.29 -15.53
C ASP A 53 14.88 -10.98 -15.86
N LEU A 54 14.27 -10.33 -14.87
CA LEU A 54 13.56 -9.06 -15.05
C LEU A 54 14.39 -7.86 -14.61
N SER A 55 14.26 -6.77 -15.35
CA SER A 55 14.73 -5.44 -14.98
C SER A 55 13.56 -4.46 -14.99
N ILE A 56 13.18 -3.97 -13.81
CA ILE A 56 11.96 -3.17 -13.60
C ILE A 56 12.35 -1.76 -13.19
N GLY A 57 11.92 -0.75 -13.95
CA GLY A 57 12.13 0.67 -13.68
C GLY A 57 10.82 1.39 -13.39
N LEU A 58 10.84 2.33 -12.45
CA LEU A 58 9.70 3.21 -12.18
C LEU A 58 9.88 4.53 -12.94
N ILE A 59 9.12 4.68 -14.03
CA ILE A 59 9.25 5.81 -14.96
C ILE A 59 8.60 7.06 -14.35
N ASN A 60 7.35 6.93 -13.91
CA ASN A 60 6.56 8.03 -13.40
C ASN A 60 5.58 7.56 -12.33
N ILE A 61 5.23 8.45 -11.42
CA ILE A 61 4.24 8.21 -10.37
C ILE A 61 3.23 9.35 -10.32
N ASN A 62 1.97 8.98 -10.19
CA ASN A 62 0.84 9.85 -9.93
C ASN A 62 0.21 9.44 -8.60
N ASP A 63 -0.77 10.21 -8.13
CA ASP A 63 -1.31 10.08 -6.77
C ASP A 63 -1.75 8.65 -6.43
N ASN A 64 -2.33 7.92 -7.40
CA ASN A 64 -2.80 6.53 -7.22
C ASN A 64 -2.29 5.54 -8.30
N SER A 65 -1.39 5.97 -9.19
CA SER A 65 -0.93 5.13 -10.29
C SER A 65 0.54 5.33 -10.62
N ALA A 66 1.16 4.33 -11.25
CA ALA A 66 2.57 4.31 -11.56
C ALA A 66 2.81 3.68 -12.94
N TRP A 67 3.79 4.19 -13.68
CA TRP A 67 4.25 3.60 -14.93
C TRP A 67 5.53 2.79 -14.70
N LEU A 68 5.43 1.48 -14.89
CA LEU A 68 6.56 0.56 -14.84
C LEU A 68 7.09 0.28 -16.23
N SER A 69 8.41 0.35 -16.39
CA SER A 69 9.15 -0.22 -17.51
C SER A 69 9.67 -1.59 -17.09
N ILE A 70 9.34 -2.64 -17.82
CA ILE A 70 9.75 -4.01 -17.50
C ILE A 70 10.50 -4.56 -18.70
N ASN A 71 11.73 -5.01 -18.49
CA ASN A 71 12.58 -5.61 -19.51
C ASN A 71 12.95 -7.03 -19.10
N LYS A 72 12.87 -7.97 -20.04
CA LYS A 72 13.36 -9.34 -19.89
C LYS A 72 14.79 -9.44 -20.42
N ASN A 73 15.76 -9.61 -19.52
CA ASN A 73 17.18 -9.51 -19.83
C ASN A 73 17.63 -10.56 -20.86
N SER A 74 17.11 -11.80 -20.78
CA SER A 74 17.49 -12.89 -21.69
C SER A 74 17.09 -12.68 -23.15
N THR A 75 15.97 -12.00 -23.40
CA THR A 75 15.44 -11.78 -24.76
C THR A 75 15.58 -10.33 -25.23
N GLY A 76 15.81 -9.40 -24.31
CA GLY A 76 15.80 -7.96 -24.58
C GLY A 76 14.40 -7.37 -24.80
N GLU A 77 13.35 -8.19 -24.65
CA GLU A 77 11.98 -7.71 -24.77
C GLU A 77 11.64 -6.71 -23.66
N SER A 78 10.91 -5.66 -24.01
CA SER A 78 10.47 -4.67 -23.04
C SER A 78 9.00 -4.31 -23.20
N THR A 79 8.38 -3.99 -22.08
CA THR A 79 6.99 -3.52 -22.02
C THR A 79 6.85 -2.41 -20.99
N LYS A 80 5.77 -1.64 -21.13
CA LYS A 80 5.38 -0.61 -20.15
C LYS A 80 3.98 -0.92 -19.63
N LYS A 81 3.80 -0.82 -18.33
CA LYS A 81 2.52 -1.10 -17.67
C LYS A 81 2.16 0.05 -16.74
N LEU A 82 0.94 0.57 -16.91
CA LEU A 82 0.31 1.44 -15.93
C LEU A 82 -0.29 0.54 -14.85
N VAL A 83 0.03 0.83 -13.59
CA VAL A 83 -0.41 0.04 -12.44
C VAL A 83 -0.96 0.93 -11.34
N HIS A 84 -1.86 0.37 -10.54
CA HIS A 84 -2.49 0.99 -9.38
C HIS A 84 -2.24 0.12 -8.14
N LYS A 85 -2.49 0.69 -6.96
CA LYS A 85 -2.51 -0.08 -5.72
C LYS A 85 -3.54 -1.23 -5.82
N GLY A 86 -3.10 -2.44 -5.51
CA GLY A 86 -3.90 -3.66 -5.56
C GLY A 86 -3.81 -4.41 -6.90
N ASP A 87 -3.20 -3.82 -7.92
CA ASP A 87 -3.08 -4.48 -9.23
C ASP A 87 -2.15 -5.69 -9.15
N LYS A 88 -2.50 -6.73 -9.91
CA LYS A 88 -1.66 -7.90 -10.19
C LYS A 88 -1.39 -7.96 -11.68
N VAL A 89 -0.12 -7.88 -12.07
CA VAL A 89 0.30 -7.82 -13.48
C VAL A 89 1.12 -9.04 -13.81
N ASP A 90 0.65 -9.82 -14.78
CA ASP A 90 1.42 -10.90 -15.39
C ASP A 90 2.31 -10.33 -16.50
N VAL A 91 3.60 -10.61 -16.42
CA VAL A 91 4.58 -10.21 -17.41
C VAL A 91 5.69 -11.25 -17.49
N TYR A 92 5.89 -11.81 -18.69
CA TYR A 92 6.96 -12.79 -18.97
C TYR A 92 6.99 -14.01 -18.02
N GLY A 93 5.83 -14.41 -17.47
CA GLY A 93 5.73 -15.51 -16.51
C GLY A 93 6.05 -15.12 -15.06
N TYR A 94 6.04 -13.82 -14.75
CA TYR A 94 6.13 -13.30 -13.39
C TYR A 94 4.86 -12.54 -13.05
N ILE A 95 4.42 -12.65 -11.79
CA ILE A 95 3.30 -11.89 -11.25
C ILE A 95 3.86 -10.77 -10.36
N ILE A 96 3.59 -9.52 -10.75
CA ILE A 96 3.93 -8.33 -9.98
C ILE A 96 2.66 -7.84 -9.27
N GLU A 97 2.65 -7.85 -7.94
CA GLU A 97 1.53 -7.40 -7.12
C GLU A 97 1.86 -6.07 -6.44
N ILE A 98 1.08 -5.02 -6.73
CA ILE A 98 1.33 -3.66 -6.25
C ILE A 98 0.66 -3.44 -4.89
N ASN A 99 1.45 -3.39 -3.83
CA ASN A 99 0.96 -3.20 -2.46
C ASN A 99 0.62 -1.72 -2.18
N SER A 100 1.44 -0.81 -2.70
CA SER A 100 1.20 0.63 -2.55
C SER A 100 1.87 1.44 -3.64
N VAL A 101 1.25 2.56 -3.98
CA VAL A 101 1.81 3.64 -4.79
C VAL A 101 1.84 4.88 -3.91
N HIS A 102 2.99 5.54 -3.81
CA HIS A 102 3.16 6.70 -2.94
C HIS A 102 3.89 7.83 -3.67
N LYS A 103 3.17 8.90 -4.00
CA LYS A 103 3.75 10.13 -4.53
C LYS A 103 4.25 11.02 -3.40
N SER A 104 5.43 11.60 -3.56
CA SER A 104 5.95 12.59 -2.61
C SER A 104 5.11 13.87 -2.69
N GLY A 105 4.67 14.36 -1.53
CA GLY A 105 3.99 15.66 -1.43
C GLY A 105 4.92 16.86 -1.60
N ASN A 106 6.22 16.68 -1.32
CA ASN A 106 7.25 17.68 -1.57
C ASN A 106 8.04 17.29 -2.82
N LEU A 107 7.72 17.95 -3.94
CA LEU A 107 8.47 17.86 -5.16
C LEU A 107 9.81 18.58 -4.96
N SER A 108 10.90 17.83 -4.83
CA SER A 108 12.25 18.41 -4.82
C SER A 108 12.77 18.47 -6.26
N SER A 109 13.40 19.59 -6.62
CA SER A 109 14.11 19.75 -7.90
C SER A 109 15.58 19.33 -7.81
N SER A 110 16.05 18.90 -6.63
CA SER A 110 17.43 18.48 -6.44
C SER A 110 17.73 17.19 -7.22
N PRO A 111 18.88 17.10 -7.91
CA PRO A 111 19.31 15.88 -8.56
C PRO A 111 19.32 14.70 -7.58
N GLY A 112 18.71 13.57 -7.98
CA GLY A 112 18.61 12.36 -7.14
C GLY A 112 17.43 12.34 -6.16
N SER A 113 16.61 13.39 -6.10
CA SER A 113 15.39 13.36 -5.30
C SER A 113 14.28 12.56 -5.99
N SER A 114 13.75 11.57 -5.27
CA SER A 114 12.65 10.76 -5.77
C SER A 114 11.32 11.48 -5.59
N GLN A 115 10.51 11.52 -6.64
CA GLN A 115 9.16 12.12 -6.61
C GLN A 115 8.10 11.15 -6.08
N GLY A 116 8.50 9.94 -5.69
CA GLY A 116 7.64 8.93 -5.09
C GLY A 116 8.18 7.51 -5.29
N TYR A 117 7.50 6.52 -4.73
CA TYR A 117 7.90 5.12 -4.80
C TYR A 117 6.68 4.20 -4.92
N ILE A 118 6.93 2.98 -5.38
CA ILE A 118 5.97 1.89 -5.25
C ILE A 118 6.52 0.81 -4.32
N LYS A 119 5.62 0.09 -3.67
CA LYS A 119 5.92 -1.16 -2.97
C LYS A 119 5.17 -2.29 -3.62
N PHE A 120 5.84 -3.42 -3.84
CA PHE A 120 5.28 -4.54 -4.55
C PHE A 120 5.98 -5.85 -4.23
N VAL A 121 5.33 -6.96 -4.53
CA VAL A 121 5.91 -8.30 -4.48
C VAL A 121 6.00 -8.83 -5.90
N ILE A 122 7.07 -9.58 -6.19
CA ILE A 122 7.24 -10.30 -7.45
C ILE A 122 7.27 -11.79 -7.13
N ASN A 123 6.41 -12.55 -7.79
CA ASN A 123 6.38 -14.01 -7.74
C ASN A 123 6.54 -14.57 -9.15
N LYS A 124 6.88 -15.85 -9.23
CA LYS A 124 7.02 -16.62 -10.45
C LYS A 124 6.09 -17.82 -10.40
#